data_AF-A0A527E8A4-F1
#
_entry.id   AF-A0A527E8A4-F1
#
_cell.length_a   1.000
_cell.length_b   1.000
_cell.length_c   1.000
_cell.angle_alpha   90.00
_cell.angle_beta   90.00
_cell.angle_gamma   90.00
#
_symmetry.space_group_name_H-M   'P 1'
#
loop_
_entity.id
_entity.type
_entity.pdbx_description
1 polymer ?
#
loop_
_entity_poly.entity_id
_entity_poly.type
_entity_poly.pdbx_seq_one_letter_code
_entity_poly.pdbx_strand_id
1 'polypeptide(L)'
;MRKLALVIGGLVVLGVLWVMLATSGQFLTGRPWSNTDKVVVDRGTYFRMKVDFAYKGQPLHYDIVVGCNVLNIHYKDNSSTYEAGLIPTVWGQRMSDGKAVVVRAPDACRGDTTANGGVAADFLPVMIVYDNADTVAFGIGYVTDDAYSSPKSVLRFDKAMVERATRAEFDAFRANGPQNIITRRASIIRCRTITTLLPLVCRGPIQRSGGIATPIPAGN
;
A
#
# COMPACT_ATOMS: atom_id res chain seq x y z
N MET A 1 -55.40 -46.17 22.97
CA MET A 1 -54.38 -45.18 23.41
C MET A 1 -52.95 -45.51 23.00
N ARG A 2 -52.48 -46.77 23.08
CA ARG A 2 -51.11 -47.18 22.69
C ARG A 2 -50.70 -46.87 21.23
N LYS A 3 -51.63 -46.97 20.28
CA LYS A 3 -51.37 -46.67 18.85
C LYS A 3 -51.18 -45.18 18.56
N LEU A 4 -51.80 -44.30 19.36
CA LEU A 4 -51.69 -42.85 19.19
C LEU A 4 -50.33 -42.33 19.66
N ALA A 5 -49.81 -42.88 20.77
CA ALA A 5 -48.49 -42.52 21.31
C ALA A 5 -47.34 -42.91 20.37
N LEU A 6 -47.47 -44.01 19.62
CA LEU A 6 -46.48 -44.44 18.63
C LEU A 6 -46.44 -43.54 17.39
N VAL A 7 -47.59 -43.02 16.95
CA VAL A 7 -47.67 -42.10 15.80
C VAL A 7 -47.10 -40.73 16.17
N ILE A 8 -47.42 -40.22 17.36
CA ILE A 8 -46.89 -38.94 17.85
C ILE A 8 -45.38 -39.06 18.12
N GLY A 9 -44.93 -40.15 18.76
CA GLY A 9 -43.50 -40.41 18.97
C GLY A 9 -42.73 -40.53 17.66
N GLY A 10 -43.29 -41.21 16.66
CA GLY A 10 -42.69 -41.31 15.33
C GLY A 10 -42.58 -39.97 14.61
N LEU A 11 -43.60 -39.11 14.70
CA LEU A 11 -43.59 -37.77 14.10
C LEU A 11 -42.61 -36.82 14.79
N VAL A 12 -42.45 -36.90 16.11
CA VAL A 12 -41.45 -36.11 16.83
C VAL A 12 -40.04 -36.54 16.46
N VAL A 13 -39.77 -37.85 16.37
CA VAL A 13 -38.46 -38.35 15.95
C VAL A 13 -38.15 -37.96 14.51
N LEU A 14 -39.12 -38.07 13.60
CA LEU A 14 -38.96 -37.62 12.21
C LEU A 14 -38.76 -36.11 12.10
N GLY A 15 -39.46 -35.31 12.91
CA GLY A 15 -39.29 -33.86 12.98
C GLY A 15 -37.91 -33.45 13.48
N VAL A 16 -37.42 -34.08 14.55
CA VAL A 16 -36.08 -33.83 15.09
C VAL A 16 -35.00 -34.30 14.11
N LEU A 17 -35.20 -35.42 13.43
CA LEU A 17 -34.28 -35.91 12.40
C LEU A 17 -34.23 -34.96 11.18
N TRP A 18 -35.36 -34.41 10.75
CA TRP A 18 -35.43 -33.40 9.70
C TRP A 18 -34.75 -32.08 10.09
N VAL A 19 -34.91 -31.61 11.33
CA VAL A 19 -34.24 -30.41 11.83
C VAL A 19 -32.72 -30.62 11.92
N MET A 20 -32.28 -31.80 12.37
CA MET A 20 -30.87 -32.18 12.41
C MET A 20 -30.27 -32.33 11.00
N LEU A 21 -31.03 -32.86 10.02
CA LEU A 21 -30.59 -32.99 8.62
C LEU A 21 -30.57 -31.63 7.89
N ALA A 22 -31.54 -30.75 8.16
CA ALA A 22 -31.57 -29.41 7.59
C ALA A 22 -30.43 -28.51 8.12
N THR A 23 -30.07 -28.67 9.40
CA THR A 23 -28.95 -27.93 10.01
C THR A 23 -27.58 -28.55 9.68
N SER A 24 -27.50 -29.88 9.49
CA SER A 24 -26.25 -30.55 9.09
C SER A 24 -25.94 -30.47 7.59
N GLY A 25 -26.94 -30.26 6.71
CA GLY A 25 -26.69 -29.99 5.29
C GLY A 25 -25.86 -28.71 5.04
N GLN A 26 -25.96 -27.74 5.95
CA GLN A 26 -25.17 -26.50 5.95
C GLN A 26 -23.76 -26.68 6.56
N PHE A 27 -23.56 -27.68 7.42
CA PHE A 27 -22.26 -28.00 8.03
C PHE A 27 -21.43 -29.00 7.21
N LEU A 28 -22.09 -29.89 6.46
CA LEU A 28 -21.45 -30.95 5.66
C LEU A 28 -21.10 -30.50 4.25
N THR A 29 -21.76 -29.47 3.72
CA THR A 29 -21.28 -28.77 2.53
C THR A 29 -20.29 -27.71 2.99
N GLY A 30 -19.03 -28.10 3.19
CA GLY A 30 -17.92 -27.25 3.66
C GLY A 30 -17.55 -26.09 2.73
N ARG A 31 -18.53 -25.32 2.25
CA ARG A 31 -18.34 -24.03 1.60
C ARG A 31 -18.22 -23.00 2.71
N PRO A 32 -17.02 -22.43 2.93
CA PRO A 32 -16.88 -21.33 3.88
C PRO A 32 -17.87 -20.24 3.49
N TRP A 33 -18.58 -19.71 4.46
CA TRP A 33 -19.44 -18.55 4.31
C TRP A 33 -18.56 -17.38 3.85
N SER A 34 -18.42 -17.21 2.54
CA SER A 34 -17.82 -16.03 1.92
C SER A 34 -18.92 -14.99 1.79
N ASN A 35 -18.79 -13.89 2.54
CA ASN A 35 -19.61 -12.68 2.38
C ASN A 35 -19.31 -11.93 1.07
N THR A 36 -18.34 -12.41 0.30
CA THR A 36 -17.93 -11.87 -0.99
C THR A 36 -18.57 -12.71 -2.09
N ASP A 37 -19.46 -12.10 -2.88
CA ASP A 37 -20.19 -12.79 -3.94
C ASP A 37 -19.36 -12.85 -5.23
N LYS A 38 -18.70 -11.75 -5.60
CA LYS A 38 -17.82 -11.62 -6.77
C LYS A 38 -16.81 -10.48 -6.54
N VAL A 39 -15.53 -10.73 -6.81
CA VAL A 39 -14.51 -9.69 -7.02
C VAL A 39 -14.31 -9.58 -8.52
N VAL A 40 -15.00 -8.66 -9.21
CA VAL A 40 -14.97 -8.59 -10.68
C VAL A 40 -14.83 -7.15 -11.19
N VAL A 41 -13.84 -7.03 -12.08
CA VAL A 41 -13.37 -5.94 -12.95
C VAL A 41 -12.53 -4.81 -12.33
N ASP A 42 -11.23 -5.06 -12.49
CA ASP A 42 -10.11 -4.14 -12.60
C ASP A 42 -10.41 -2.85 -13.40
N ARG A 43 -10.81 -1.79 -12.69
CA ARG A 43 -10.73 -0.40 -13.16
C ARG A 43 -9.49 0.30 -12.59
N GLY A 44 -8.43 -0.47 -12.32
CA GLY A 44 -7.20 0.08 -11.79
C GLY A 44 -6.59 1.05 -12.79
N THR A 45 -6.38 2.30 -12.36
CA THR A 45 -5.53 3.22 -13.11
C THR A 45 -4.09 2.93 -12.72
N TYR A 46 -3.21 2.74 -13.68
CA TYR A 46 -1.80 2.50 -13.43
C TYR A 46 -0.98 3.59 -14.09
N PHE A 47 0.02 4.10 -13.38
CA PHE A 47 0.95 5.08 -13.91
C PHE A 47 2.37 4.77 -13.45
N ARG A 48 3.33 5.24 -14.23
CA ARG A 48 4.74 5.10 -13.97
C ARG A 48 5.30 6.47 -13.65
N MET A 49 5.87 6.63 -12.46
CA MET A 49 6.55 7.85 -12.05
C MET A 49 8.04 7.64 -12.21
N LYS A 50 8.67 8.47 -13.04
CA LYS A 50 10.12 8.52 -13.20
C LYS A 50 10.66 9.77 -12.54
N VAL A 51 11.68 9.64 -11.71
CA VAL A 51 12.32 10.77 -11.01
C VAL A 51 13.82 10.65 -11.14
N ASP A 52 14.42 11.66 -11.75
CA ASP A 52 15.87 11.84 -11.87
C ASP A 52 16.31 12.88 -10.85
N PHE A 53 17.32 12.52 -10.06
CA PHE A 53 17.91 13.40 -9.06
C PHE A 53 19.33 12.94 -8.73
N ALA A 54 20.08 13.78 -8.01
CA ALA A 54 21.36 13.39 -7.43
C ALA A 54 21.31 13.48 -5.91
N TYR A 55 21.82 12.43 -5.24
CA TYR A 55 22.04 12.40 -3.81
C TYR A 55 23.53 12.50 -3.51
N LYS A 56 23.95 13.57 -2.82
CA LYS A 56 25.38 13.85 -2.54
C LYS A 56 26.26 13.77 -3.80
N GLY A 57 25.74 14.25 -4.93
CA GLY A 57 26.41 14.22 -6.23
C GLY A 57 26.31 12.91 -6.99
N GLN A 58 25.77 11.83 -6.41
CA GLN A 58 25.54 10.57 -7.12
C GLN A 58 24.20 10.60 -7.84
N PRO A 59 24.17 10.41 -9.18
CA PRO A 59 22.91 10.37 -9.93
C PRO A 59 22.12 9.12 -9.59
N LEU A 60 20.81 9.29 -9.40
CA LEU A 60 19.84 8.26 -9.08
C LEU A 60 18.61 8.42 -9.98
N HIS A 61 18.06 7.27 -10.39
CA HIS A 61 16.87 7.19 -11.21
C HIS A 61 15.85 6.31 -10.50
N TYR A 62 14.71 6.88 -10.14
CA TYR A 62 13.58 6.12 -9.63
C TYR A 62 12.59 5.89 -10.76
N ASP A 63 12.31 4.62 -11.06
CA ASP A 63 11.24 4.19 -11.96
C ASP A 63 10.23 3.37 -11.13
N ILE A 64 9.12 4.01 -10.75
CA ILE A 64 8.15 3.46 -9.80
C ILE A 64 6.81 3.29 -10.50
N VAL A 65 6.29 2.06 -10.52
CA VAL A 65 4.94 1.80 -11.03
C VAL A 65 3.95 1.85 -9.88
N VAL A 66 2.94 2.71 -10.05
CA VAL A 66 1.92 3.00 -9.04
C VAL A 66 0.56 2.54 -9.56
N GLY A 67 -0.17 1.82 -8.70
CA GLY A 67 -1.54 1.41 -8.93
C GLY A 67 -2.51 2.26 -8.10
N CYS A 68 -3.61 2.64 -8.73
CA CYS A 68 -4.78 3.28 -8.11
C CYS A 68 -5.96 2.32 -8.11
N ASN A 69 -6.89 2.51 -7.17
CA ASN A 69 -8.17 1.77 -7.10
C ASN A 69 -8.01 0.24 -7.00
N VAL A 70 -7.09 -0.23 -6.16
CA VAL A 70 -6.70 -1.64 -6.15
C VAL A 70 -7.69 -2.56 -5.38
N LEU A 71 -8.80 -2.05 -4.84
CA LEU A 71 -9.84 -2.90 -4.22
C LEU A 71 -11.24 -2.24 -4.24
N ASN A 72 -12.18 -2.86 -4.96
CA ASN A 72 -13.61 -2.62 -4.79
C ASN A 72 -14.24 -3.92 -4.26
N ILE A 73 -14.59 -3.95 -2.96
CA ILE A 73 -15.27 -5.10 -2.36
C ILE A 73 -16.77 -4.90 -2.52
N HIS A 74 -17.41 -5.71 -3.36
CA HIS A 74 -18.86 -5.84 -3.40
C HIS A 74 -19.30 -6.91 -2.39
N TYR A 75 -20.06 -6.49 -1.39
CA TYR A 75 -20.66 -7.39 -0.42
C TYR A 75 -22.04 -7.85 -0.89
N LYS A 76 -22.51 -9.00 -0.38
CA LYS A 76 -23.83 -9.57 -0.71
C LYS A 76 -25.03 -8.72 -0.31
N ASP A 77 -24.82 -7.68 0.50
CA ASP A 77 -25.83 -6.74 1.00
C ASP A 77 -26.00 -5.50 0.11
N ASN A 78 -25.44 -5.51 -1.12
CA ASN A 78 -25.42 -4.38 -2.05
C ASN A 78 -24.62 -3.16 -1.54
N SER A 79 -23.85 -3.31 -0.46
CA SER A 79 -22.84 -2.32 -0.06
C SER A 79 -21.56 -2.51 -0.86
N SER A 80 -20.84 -1.41 -1.07
CA SER A 80 -19.50 -1.44 -1.64
C SER A 80 -18.55 -0.67 -0.73
N THR A 81 -17.34 -1.19 -0.54
CA THR A 81 -16.26 -0.43 0.09
C THR A 81 -15.26 -0.03 -0.98
N TYR A 82 -15.11 1.29 -1.15
CA TYR A 82 -14.14 1.90 -2.04
C TYR A 82 -12.84 2.14 -1.26
N GLU A 83 -11.83 1.29 -1.48
CA GLU A 83 -10.47 1.57 -1.02
C GLU A 83 -9.71 2.31 -2.14
N ALA A 84 -9.66 3.65 -2.05
CA ALA A 84 -8.78 4.49 -2.86
C ALA A 84 -7.30 4.32 -2.42
N GLY A 85 -6.75 3.11 -2.58
CA GLY A 85 -5.36 2.85 -2.22
C GLY A 85 -4.42 3.24 -3.35
N LEU A 86 -3.76 4.40 -3.26
CA LEU A 86 -2.58 4.72 -4.06
C LEU A 86 -1.40 3.86 -3.57
N ILE A 87 -0.95 2.88 -4.36
CA ILE A 87 0.08 1.91 -3.93
C ILE A 87 1.22 1.84 -4.95
N PRO A 88 2.49 2.09 -4.55
CA PRO A 88 2.87 2.67 -3.26
C PRO A 88 2.52 4.16 -3.17
N THR A 89 2.01 4.63 -2.03
CA THR A 89 1.83 6.08 -1.78
C THR A 89 3.18 6.79 -1.68
N VAL A 90 4.16 6.10 -1.08
CA VAL A 90 5.53 6.54 -0.90
C VAL A 90 6.47 5.40 -1.22
N TRP A 91 7.55 5.69 -1.91
CA TRP A 91 8.57 4.71 -2.26
C TRP A 91 9.93 5.20 -1.79
N GLY A 92 10.70 4.33 -1.15
CA GLY A 92 12.00 4.67 -0.60
C GLY A 92 13.07 3.66 -0.92
N GLN A 93 14.30 4.17 -0.98
CA GLN A 93 15.51 3.38 -1.15
C GLN A 93 16.52 3.71 -0.05
N ARG A 94 17.24 2.68 0.41
CA ARG A 94 18.39 2.83 1.30
C ARG A 94 19.61 3.31 0.50
N MET A 95 20.28 4.33 1.02
CA MET A 95 21.53 4.86 0.48
C MET A 95 22.73 4.17 1.13
N SER A 96 23.91 4.29 0.51
CA SER A 96 25.15 3.65 0.98
C SER A 96 25.62 4.12 2.36
N ASP A 97 25.19 5.30 2.80
CA ASP A 97 25.52 5.89 4.09
C ASP A 97 24.48 5.57 5.20
N GLY A 98 23.56 4.64 4.94
CA GLY A 98 22.54 4.23 5.91
C GLY A 98 21.33 5.17 6.00
N LYS A 99 21.31 6.26 5.23
CA LYS A 99 20.14 7.14 5.09
C LYS A 99 19.14 6.57 4.09
N ALA A 100 17.95 7.14 4.05
CA ALA A 100 16.92 6.76 3.08
C ALA A 100 16.45 7.97 2.28
N VAL A 101 16.30 7.80 0.97
CA VAL A 101 15.64 8.79 0.12
C VAL A 101 14.29 8.26 -0.29
N VAL A 102 13.25 8.99 0.07
CA VAL A 102 11.85 8.63 -0.13
C VAL A 102 11.21 9.65 -1.05
N VAL A 103 10.39 9.18 -1.98
CA VAL A 103 9.56 10.01 -2.84
C VAL A 103 8.09 9.67 -2.61
N ARG A 104 7.23 10.69 -2.63
CA ARG A 104 5.77 10.50 -2.62
C ARG A 104 5.23 10.53 -4.04
N ALA A 105 4.42 9.52 -4.38
CA ALA A 105 3.71 9.50 -5.65
C ALA A 105 2.64 10.61 -5.68
N PRO A 106 2.45 11.30 -6.83
CA PRO A 106 1.34 12.24 -7.00
C PRO A 106 0.00 11.51 -7.03
N ASP A 107 -1.08 12.25 -6.79
CA ASP A 107 -2.43 11.75 -7.04
C ASP A 107 -2.74 11.87 -8.55
N ALA A 108 -2.33 10.87 -9.31
CA ALA A 108 -2.59 10.76 -10.75
C ALA A 108 -3.67 9.71 -11.07
N CYS A 109 -4.52 9.39 -10.09
CA CYS A 109 -5.46 8.25 -10.20
C CYS A 109 -6.58 8.43 -11.22
N ARG A 110 -6.78 9.65 -11.74
CA ARG A 110 -7.72 9.95 -12.82
C ARG A 110 -7.15 9.69 -14.22
N GLY A 111 -5.93 9.16 -14.32
CA GLY A 111 -5.21 8.98 -15.58
C GLY A 111 -4.46 10.25 -16.02
N ASP A 112 -4.17 11.12 -15.05
CA ASP A 112 -3.38 12.33 -15.25
C ASP A 112 -1.92 11.92 -15.55
N THR A 113 -1.32 12.47 -16.59
CA THR A 113 0.05 12.20 -17.03
C THR A 113 0.73 13.50 -17.42
N THR A 114 2.05 13.48 -17.54
CA THR A 114 2.77 14.63 -18.11
C THR A 114 2.39 14.85 -19.57
N ALA A 115 2.13 13.78 -20.34
CA ALA A 115 1.82 13.85 -21.76
C ALA A 115 0.43 14.47 -22.07
N ASN A 116 -0.56 14.26 -21.20
CA ASN A 116 -1.90 14.84 -21.37
C ASN A 116 -2.11 16.14 -20.58
N GLY A 117 -1.05 16.68 -19.97
CA GLY A 117 -1.10 17.91 -19.17
C GLY A 117 -1.82 17.78 -17.82
N GLY A 118 -2.25 16.57 -17.42
CA GLY A 118 -2.84 16.33 -16.11
C GLY A 118 -1.84 16.42 -14.96
N VAL A 119 -0.55 16.20 -15.27
CA VAL A 119 0.58 16.48 -14.38
C VAL A 119 1.46 17.52 -15.07
N ALA A 120 1.86 18.57 -14.35
CA ALA A 120 2.70 19.63 -14.90
C ALA A 120 4.06 19.08 -15.36
N ALA A 121 4.64 19.67 -16.41
CA ALA A 121 5.93 19.24 -16.96
C ALA A 121 7.11 19.51 -16.02
N ASP A 122 6.97 20.52 -15.17
CA ASP A 122 7.86 20.91 -14.08
C ASP A 122 7.41 20.34 -12.72
N PHE A 123 6.65 19.23 -12.74
CA PHE A 123 6.18 18.59 -11.51
C PHE A 123 7.34 18.26 -10.57
N LEU A 124 7.30 18.85 -9.37
CA LEU A 124 8.27 18.64 -8.31
C LEU A 124 7.69 17.68 -7.26
N PRO A 125 8.12 16.41 -7.21
CA PRO A 125 7.62 15.48 -6.23
C PRO A 125 8.14 15.84 -4.84
N VAL A 126 7.35 15.49 -3.81
CA VAL A 126 7.81 15.57 -2.42
C VAL A 126 8.88 14.50 -2.22
N MET A 127 10.11 14.92 -1.98
CA MET A 127 11.23 14.04 -1.66
C MET A 127 11.67 14.25 -0.22
N ILE A 128 12.05 13.19 0.48
CA ILE A 128 12.46 13.23 1.87
C ILE A 128 13.73 12.42 2.05
N VAL A 129 14.73 13.04 2.68
CA VAL A 129 15.93 12.35 3.14
C VAL A 129 15.77 12.04 4.61
N TYR A 130 15.60 10.76 4.93
CA TYR A 130 15.58 10.28 6.30
C TYR A 130 16.97 9.99 6.82
N ASP A 131 17.18 10.27 8.10
CA ASP A 131 18.48 10.11 8.73
C ASP A 131 18.91 8.67 8.94
N ASN A 132 17.94 7.74 8.95
CA ASN A 132 18.16 6.32 9.14
C ASN A 132 17.11 5.53 8.32
N ALA A 133 17.59 4.66 7.44
CA ALA A 133 16.77 3.85 6.55
C ALA A 133 16.00 2.71 7.24
N ASP A 134 16.43 2.27 8.42
CA ASP A 134 15.73 1.24 9.21
C ASP A 134 14.54 1.83 9.97
N THR A 135 14.70 3.01 10.55
CA THR A 135 13.66 3.59 11.43
C THR A 135 12.74 4.56 10.71
N VAL A 136 13.26 5.30 9.73
CA VAL A 136 12.52 6.33 8.97
C VAL A 136 11.84 7.33 9.92
N ALA A 137 12.44 7.58 11.09
CA ALA A 137 11.81 8.34 12.16
C ALA A 137 11.86 9.86 11.91
N PHE A 138 12.98 10.37 11.38
CA PHE A 138 13.20 11.78 11.11
C PHE A 138 13.85 11.97 9.75
N GLY A 139 13.38 12.97 9.01
CA GLY A 139 13.94 13.34 7.72
C GLY A 139 13.67 14.78 7.34
N ILE A 140 14.39 15.22 6.31
CA ILE A 140 14.32 16.55 5.71
C ILE A 140 13.54 16.42 4.40
N GLY A 141 12.41 17.11 4.31
CA GLY A 141 11.53 17.17 3.16
C GLY A 141 11.86 18.34 2.22
N TYR A 142 11.99 18.01 0.94
CA TYR A 142 12.26 18.91 -0.17
C TYR A 142 10.97 19.05 -0.98
N VAL A 143 10.42 20.26 -1.00
CA VAL A 143 9.09 20.54 -1.57
C VAL A 143 9.05 21.80 -2.43
N THR A 144 10.16 22.54 -2.51
CA THR A 144 10.31 23.76 -3.31
C THR A 144 11.65 23.77 -4.02
N ASP A 145 11.76 24.52 -5.12
CA ASP A 145 13.02 24.69 -5.85
C ASP A 145 14.14 25.27 -4.96
N ASP A 146 13.78 26.19 -4.05
CA ASP A 146 14.71 26.76 -3.06
C ASP A 146 15.29 25.69 -2.12
N ALA A 147 14.49 24.67 -1.74
CA ALA A 147 14.97 23.58 -0.91
C ALA A 147 16.02 22.74 -1.64
N TYR A 148 15.85 22.51 -2.95
CA TYR A 148 16.81 21.78 -3.77
C TYR A 148 18.05 22.61 -4.14
N SER A 149 17.89 23.92 -4.30
CA SER A 149 18.96 24.84 -4.71
C SER A 149 19.82 25.35 -3.54
N SER A 150 19.42 25.07 -2.30
CA SER A 150 20.16 25.46 -1.11
C SER A 150 21.59 24.89 -1.10
N PRO A 151 22.62 25.66 -0.72
CA PRO A 151 23.98 25.15 -0.55
C PRO A 151 24.11 24.01 0.48
N LYS A 152 23.11 23.86 1.36
CA LYS A 152 23.04 22.80 2.36
C LYS A 152 22.25 21.58 1.88
N SER A 153 21.71 21.64 0.66
CA SER A 153 20.95 20.55 0.09
C SER A 153 21.86 19.37 -0.21
N VAL A 154 21.45 18.18 0.24
CA VAL A 154 22.07 16.91 -0.16
C VAL A 154 21.36 16.28 -1.37
N LEU A 155 20.23 16.86 -1.79
CA LEU A 155 19.46 16.44 -2.95
C LEU A 155 19.46 17.52 -4.03
N ARG A 156 19.79 17.13 -5.25
CA ARG A 156 19.61 17.98 -6.43
C ARG A 156 18.54 17.34 -7.30
N PHE A 157 17.43 18.02 -7.50
CA PHE A 157 16.37 17.56 -8.40
C PHE A 157 16.75 17.85 -9.85
N ASP A 158 16.51 16.90 -10.75
CA ASP A 158 16.70 17.10 -12.20
C ASP A 158 15.35 17.19 -12.92
N LYS A 159 14.57 16.11 -12.89
CA LYS A 159 13.25 16.06 -13.53
C LYS A 159 12.38 14.96 -12.92
N ALA A 160 11.08 15.13 -13.02
CA ALA A 160 10.12 14.06 -12.79
C ALA A 160 9.07 14.04 -13.89
N MET A 161 8.58 12.86 -14.21
CA MET A 161 7.51 12.67 -15.19
C MET A 161 6.58 11.54 -14.77
N VAL A 162 5.32 11.65 -15.18
CA VAL A 162 4.30 10.63 -14.99
C VAL A 162 3.84 10.15 -16.35
N GLU A 163 4.02 8.85 -16.59
CA GLU A 163 3.61 8.16 -17.80
C GLU A 163 2.47 7.19 -17.48
N ARG A 164 1.70 6.83 -18.51
CA ARG A 164 0.72 5.75 -18.38
C ARG A 164 1.45 4.42 -18.15
N ALA A 165 0.93 3.59 -17.27
CA ALA A 165 1.34 2.20 -17.11
C ALA A 165 0.14 1.26 -17.26
N THR A 166 0.43 -0.02 -17.25
CA THR A 166 -0.52 -1.12 -17.32
C THR A 166 -0.51 -1.94 -16.05
N ARG A 167 -1.56 -2.74 -15.84
CA ARG A 167 -1.61 -3.69 -14.73
C ARG A 167 -0.46 -4.69 -14.75
N ALA A 168 -0.10 -5.20 -15.93
CA ALA A 168 0.98 -6.16 -16.08
C ALA A 168 2.32 -5.57 -15.62
N GLU A 169 2.59 -4.30 -15.95
CA GLU A 169 3.80 -3.59 -15.47
C GLU A 169 3.77 -3.38 -13.97
N PHE A 170 2.61 -3.07 -13.39
CA PHE A 170 2.46 -2.94 -11.94
C PHE A 170 2.70 -4.27 -11.22
N ASP A 171 2.10 -5.35 -11.71
CA ASP A 171 2.29 -6.68 -11.14
C ASP A 171 3.76 -7.12 -11.28
N ALA A 172 4.41 -6.83 -12.42
CA ALA A 172 5.84 -7.10 -12.62
C ALA A 172 6.74 -6.27 -11.69
N PHE A 173 6.43 -4.97 -11.51
CA PHE A 173 7.14 -4.10 -10.57
C PHE A 173 7.02 -4.62 -9.13
N ARG A 174 5.84 -5.09 -8.73
CA ARG A 174 5.65 -5.66 -7.39
C ARG A 174 6.37 -7.00 -7.19
N ALA A 175 6.44 -7.82 -8.23
CA ALA A 175 7.07 -9.13 -8.15
C ALA A 175 8.61 -9.04 -8.20
N ASN A 176 9.14 -8.23 -9.12
CA ASN A 176 10.56 -8.25 -9.51
C ASN A 176 11.26 -6.89 -9.34
N GLY A 177 10.51 -5.83 -9.04
CA GLY A 177 11.06 -4.49 -8.96
C GLY A 177 11.88 -4.23 -7.71
N PRO A 178 12.57 -3.08 -7.66
CA PRO A 178 13.29 -2.61 -6.49
C PRO A 178 12.41 -2.60 -5.24
N GLN A 179 12.91 -3.19 -4.15
CA GLN A 179 12.17 -3.31 -2.91
C GLN A 179 12.00 -1.94 -2.24
N ASN A 180 10.75 -1.58 -1.97
CA ASN A 180 10.42 -0.38 -1.21
C ASN A 180 10.74 -0.61 0.27
N ILE A 181 11.64 0.20 0.84
CA ILE A 181 11.95 0.11 2.28
C ILE A 181 10.82 0.64 3.17
N ILE A 182 9.86 1.36 2.59
CA ILE A 182 8.72 1.92 3.32
C ILE A 182 7.61 0.88 3.42
N THR A 183 7.43 0.36 4.64
CA THR A 183 6.32 -0.56 4.93
C THR A 183 4.97 0.18 5.04
N ARG A 184 3.86 -0.53 4.84
CA ARG A 184 2.48 0.02 4.85
C ARG A 184 2.12 0.77 6.15
N ARG A 185 2.83 0.51 7.26
CA ARG A 185 2.64 1.22 8.54
C ARG A 185 3.34 2.60 8.58
N ALA A 186 4.33 2.83 7.70
CA ALA A 186 5.14 4.05 7.67
C ALA A 186 4.77 5.05 6.57
N SER A 187 3.72 4.78 5.78
CA SER A 187 3.27 5.68 4.71
C SER A 187 2.63 6.97 5.20
N ILE A 188 2.30 7.07 6.50
CA ILE A 188 1.79 8.30 7.12
C ILE A 188 2.96 9.20 7.51
N ILE A 189 3.43 10.00 6.56
CA ILE A 189 4.48 10.99 6.79
C ILE A 189 3.83 12.30 7.25
N ARG A 190 4.22 12.81 8.43
CA ARG A 190 3.83 14.14 8.90
C ARG A 190 5.01 15.09 8.80
N CYS A 191 4.89 16.09 7.93
CA CYS A 191 5.87 17.15 7.81
C CYS A 191 5.35 18.42 8.48
N ARG A 192 6.21 19.10 9.24
CA ARG A 192 5.92 20.41 9.82
C ARG A 192 6.94 21.43 9.31
N THR A 193 6.45 22.59 8.91
CA THR A 193 7.29 23.72 8.54
C THR A 193 7.96 24.30 9.78
N ILE A 194 9.29 24.42 9.76
CA ILE A 194 10.04 25.02 10.86
C ILE A 194 10.19 26.53 10.65
N THR A 195 10.27 27.02 9.41
CA THR A 195 10.20 28.45 9.04
C THR A 195 9.97 28.53 7.52
N THR A 196 9.39 29.62 7.00
CA THR A 196 8.96 29.82 5.59
C THR A 196 10.04 29.68 4.51
N LEU A 197 11.32 29.55 4.87
CA LEU A 197 12.47 29.50 3.96
C LEU A 197 13.35 28.25 4.14
N LEU A 198 12.91 27.26 4.93
CA LEU A 198 13.69 26.07 5.26
C LEU A 198 12.96 24.79 4.84
N PRO A 199 13.70 23.69 4.54
CA PRO A 199 13.09 22.42 4.23
C PRO A 199 12.23 21.91 5.38
N LEU A 200 11.18 21.16 5.05
CA LEU A 200 10.24 20.64 6.03
C LEU A 200 10.94 19.59 6.91
N VAL A 201 10.66 19.58 8.21
CA VAL A 201 11.06 18.43 9.04
C VAL A 201 9.91 17.43 9.04
N CYS A 202 10.21 16.24 8.56
CA CYS A 202 9.27 15.15 8.39
C CYS A 202 9.53 14.07 9.44
N ARG A 203 8.46 13.66 10.14
CA ARG A 203 8.47 12.52 11.05
C ARG A 203 7.73 11.37 10.40
N GLY A 204 8.41 10.23 10.26
CA GLY A 204 7.76 8.97 9.90
C GLY A 204 7.30 8.21 11.15
N PRO A 205 6.40 7.23 11.01
CA PRO A 205 6.07 6.29 12.08
C PRO A 205 7.29 5.43 12.40
N ILE A 206 7.59 5.21 13.69
CA ILE A 206 8.72 4.39 14.12
C ILE A 206 8.56 2.96 13.55
N GLN A 207 9.42 2.56 12.62
CA GLN A 207 9.56 1.17 12.21
C GLN A 207 10.18 0.40 13.40
N ARG A 208 9.43 -0.51 14.03
CA ARG A 208 10.05 -1.51 14.91
C ARG A 208 10.78 -2.48 13.99
N SER A 209 12.12 -2.47 14.04
CA SER A 209 12.97 -3.45 13.37
C SER A 209 12.53 -4.86 13.77
N GLY A 210 11.99 -5.62 12.81
CA GLY A 210 11.73 -7.05 12.98
C GLY A 210 13.06 -7.79 13.01
N GLY A 211 13.66 -7.92 14.19
CA GLY A 211 14.78 -8.82 14.41
C GLY A 211 14.30 -10.26 14.24
N ILE A 212 15.00 -11.02 13.39
CA ILE A 212 14.88 -12.46 13.26
C ILE A 212 15.05 -13.08 14.65
N ALA A 213 14.02 -13.76 15.15
CA ALA A 213 14.14 -14.56 16.36
C ALA A 213 15.04 -15.76 16.07
N THR A 214 16.31 -15.66 16.44
CA THR A 214 17.18 -16.83 16.58
C THR A 214 16.63 -17.72 17.70
N PRO A 215 16.45 -19.03 17.49
CA PRO A 215 16.02 -19.93 18.54
C PRO A 215 17.09 -19.99 19.63
N ILE A 216 16.66 -19.79 20.87
CA ILE A 216 17.47 -19.98 22.08
C ILE A 216 17.86 -21.47 22.13
N PRO A 217 19.15 -21.82 22.25
CA PRO A 217 19.55 -23.21 22.43
C PRO A 217 19.08 -23.69 23.80
N ALA A 218 18.31 -24.78 23.82
CA ALA A 218 18.06 -25.54 25.03
C ALA A 218 19.39 -26.20 25.45
N GLY A 219 19.97 -25.70 26.54
CA GLY A 219 21.16 -26.26 27.16
C GLY A 219 20.82 -26.88 28.50
N ASN A 220 21.01 -28.22 28.55
CA ASN A 220 21.18 -29.16 29.67
C ASN A 220 20.43 -28.95 30.99
#